data_AF-M7WY07-F1
#
_entry.id   AF-M7WY07-F1
#
_cell.length_a   1.000
_cell.length_b   1.000
_cell.length_c   1.000
_cell.angle_alpha   90.00
_cell.angle_beta   90.00
_cell.angle_gamma   90.00
#
_symmetry.space_group_name_H-M   'P 1'
#
loop_
_entity.id
_entity.type
_entity.pdbx_description
1 polymer ?
#
loop_
_entity_poly.entity_id
_entity_poly.type
_entity_poly.pdbx_seq_one_letter_code
_entity_poly.pdbx_strand_id
1 'polypeptide(L)' 'MPKNAHDVYHGWHGMSVNPQASPAQQAYAREQMAQTSSHFHGHHGAAHNETAGDQAKSNAMHGMQQTQPDAWKNR' A
#
# COMPACT_ATOMS: atom_id res chain seq x y z
N MET A 1 -4.00 7.73 -14.95
CA MET A 1 -2.63 7.24 -14.68
C MET A 1 -2.77 6.11 -13.67
N PRO A 2 -2.06 4.99 -13.82
CA PRO A 2 -2.05 3.93 -12.80
C PRO A 2 -1.56 4.53 -11.47
N LYS A 3 -2.27 4.24 -10.38
CA LYS A 3 -1.87 4.68 -9.04
C LYS A 3 -0.66 3.84 -8.59
N ASN A 4 0.30 4.49 -7.93
CA ASN A 4 1.42 3.74 -7.37
C ASN A 4 0.94 2.83 -6.23
N ALA A 5 1.68 1.76 -5.96
CA ALA A 5 1.27 0.77 -4.97
C ALA A 5 1.10 1.32 -3.54
N HIS A 6 1.82 2.39 -3.20
CA HIS A 6 1.73 3.07 -1.89
C HIS A 6 0.38 3.77 -1.73
N ASP A 7 -0.07 4.52 -2.74
CA ASP A 7 -1.37 5.19 -2.74
C ASP A 7 -2.52 4.18 -2.72
N VAL A 8 -2.38 3.07 -3.46
CA VAL A 8 -3.37 1.98 -3.43
C VAL A 8 -3.46 1.37 -2.04
N TYR A 9 -2.34 1.11 -1.38
CA TYR A 9 -2.31 0.61 -0.01
C TYR A 9 -2.99 1.58 0.97
N HIS A 10 -2.69 2.88 0.89
CA HIS A 10 -3.34 3.89 1.73
C HIS A 10 -4.84 3.99 1.48
N GLY A 11 -5.28 3.85 0.23
CA GLY A 11 -6.71 3.80 -0.10
C GLY A 11 -7.44 2.64 0.59
N TRP A 12 -6.85 1.44 0.56
CA TRP A 12 -7.41 0.29 1.29
C TRP A 12 -7.33 0.46 2.79
N HIS A 13 -6.20 0.95 3.30
CA HIS A 13 -6.04 1.18 4.73
C HIS A 13 -7.11 2.16 5.24
N GLY A 14 -7.26 3.30 4.56
CA GLY A 14 -8.30 4.28 4.85
C GLY A 14 -9.70 3.67 4.83
N MET A 15 -10.04 2.87 3.80
CA MET A 15 -11.34 2.18 3.74
C MET A 15 -11.53 1.16 4.89
N SER A 16 -10.47 0.46 5.30
CA SER A 16 -10.52 -0.59 6.33
C SER A 16 -10.80 -0.07 7.74
N VAL A 17 -10.50 1.20 7.99
CA VAL A 17 -10.68 1.89 9.27
C VAL A 17 -11.74 3.00 9.22
N ASN A 18 -12.34 3.26 8.05
CA ASN A 18 -13.33 4.32 7.90
C ASN A 18 -14.65 3.94 8.59
N PRO A 19 -15.11 4.67 9.62
CA PRO A 19 -16.36 4.38 10.31
C PRO A 19 -17.61 4.59 9.44
N GLN A 20 -17.49 5.33 8.33
CA GLN A 20 -18.57 5.52 7.35
C GLN A 20 -18.65 4.40 6.32
N ALA A 21 -17.61 3.57 6.19
CA ALA A 21 -17.64 2.41 5.31
C ALA A 21 -18.45 1.29 5.95
N SER A 22 -19.25 0.58 5.14
CA SER A 22 -19.99 -0.57 5.63
C SER A 22 -19.06 -1.68 6.11
N PRO A 23 -19.51 -2.59 7.00
CA PRO A 23 -18.68 -3.72 7.45
C PRO A 23 -18.11 -4.55 6.29
N ALA A 24 -18.89 -4.74 5.22
CA ALA A 24 -18.47 -5.46 4.02
C ALA A 24 -17.34 -4.71 3.26
N GLN A 25 -17.43 -3.37 3.16
CA GLN A 25 -16.36 -2.57 2.54
C GLN A 25 -15.07 -2.61 3.37
N GLN A 26 -15.19 -2.51 4.70
CA GLN A 26 -14.02 -2.61 5.58
C GLN A 26 -13.37 -4.00 5.48
N ALA A 27 -14.17 -5.07 5.46
CA ALA A 27 -13.67 -6.44 5.31
C ALA A 27 -12.96 -6.63 3.97
N TYR A 28 -13.59 -6.20 2.86
CA TYR A 28 -12.98 -6.26 1.54
C TYR A 28 -11.65 -5.51 1.48
N ALA A 29 -11.57 -4.32 2.08
CA ALA A 29 -10.32 -3.55 2.14
C ALA A 29 -9.21 -4.29 2.92
N ARG A 30 -9.56 -4.97 4.02
CA ARG A 30 -8.61 -5.83 4.77
C ARG A 30 -8.13 -7.00 3.91
N GLU A 31 -9.02 -7.64 3.15
CA GLU A 31 -8.66 -8.71 2.21
C GLU A 31 -7.74 -8.21 1.09
N GLN A 32 -7.93 -6.99 0.60
CA GLN A 32 -7.00 -6.39 -0.37
C GLN A 32 -5.61 -6.20 0.26
N MET A 33 -5.52 -5.64 1.47
CA MET A 33 -4.24 -5.47 2.15
C MET A 33 -3.57 -6.79 2.53
N ALA A 34 -4.34 -7.84 2.86
CA ALA A 34 -3.77 -9.14 3.22
C ALA A 34 -3.00 -9.83 2.07
N GLN A 35 -3.15 -9.35 0.83
CA GLN A 35 -2.41 -9.85 -0.32
C GLN A 35 -0.98 -9.28 -0.42
N THR A 36 -0.63 -8.26 0.38
CA THR A 36 0.72 -7.68 0.34
C THR A 36 1.73 -8.58 1.03
N SER A 37 2.93 -8.67 0.45
CA SER A 37 4.02 -9.49 0.99
C SER A 37 4.77 -8.80 2.13
N SER A 38 5.59 -9.55 2.86
CA SER A 38 6.53 -9.00 3.84
C SER A 38 7.52 -8.01 3.20
N HIS A 39 7.95 -8.26 1.95
CA HIS A 39 8.80 -7.34 1.19
C HIS A 39 8.08 -6.01 0.92
N PHE A 40 6.81 -6.06 0.52
CA PHE A 40 5.99 -4.87 0.35
C PHE A 40 5.96 -4.05 1.64
N HIS A 41 5.69 -4.68 2.79
CA HIS A 41 5.67 -3.99 4.09
C HIS A 41 7.04 -3.41 4.48
N GLY A 42 8.14 -4.10 4.19
CA GLY A 42 9.49 -3.59 4.40
C GLY A 42 9.76 -2.30 3.61
N HIS A 43 9.37 -2.29 2.33
CA HIS A 43 9.45 -1.08 1.51
C HIS A 43 8.49 0.02 1.97
N HIS A 44 7.27 -0.32 2.36
CA HIS A 44 6.32 0.66 2.92
C HIS A 44 6.88 1.32 4.18
N GLY A 45 7.46 0.55 5.10
CA GLY A 45 8.14 1.09 6.28
C GLY A 45 9.32 2.00 5.93
N ALA A 46 10.15 1.59 4.97
CA ALA A 46 11.27 2.41 4.50
C ALA A 46 10.82 3.74 3.86
N ALA A 47 9.69 3.76 3.15
CA ALA A 47 9.13 4.98 2.56
C ALA A 47 8.67 6.00 3.62
N HIS A 48 8.23 5.54 4.80
CA HIS A 48 7.82 6.38 5.94
C HIS A 48 8.93 6.66 6.94
N ASN A 49 10.15 6.18 6.72
CA ASN A 49 11.27 6.48 7.61
C ASN A 49 11.66 7.96 7.47
N GLU A 50 11.46 8.74 8.54
CA GLU A 50 11.76 10.17 8.61
C GLU A 50 13.25 10.49 8.41
N THR A 51 14.13 9.54 8.80
CA THR A 51 15.58 9.68 8.66
C THR A 51 16.10 9.27 7.28
N ALA A 52 15.25 8.68 6.43
CA ALA A 52 15.62 8.29 5.07
C ALA A 52 15.63 9.51 4.14
N GLY A 53 16.72 9.69 3.39
CA GLY A 53 16.80 10.68 2.33
C GLY A 53 15.90 10.33 1.13
N ASP A 54 15.65 11.31 0.27
CA ASP A 54 14.71 11.20 -0.86
C ASP A 54 15.01 10.01 -1.78
N GLN A 55 16.29 9.71 -2.03
CA GLN A 55 16.68 8.57 -2.85
C GLN A 55 16.25 7.23 -2.23
N ALA A 56 16.41 7.09 -0.91
CA ALA A 56 16.02 5.87 -0.20
C ALA A 56 14.50 5.69 -0.22
N LYS A 57 13.74 6.78 -0.06
CA LYS A 57 12.28 6.78 -0.19
C LYS A 57 11.84 6.43 -1.61
N SER A 58 12.48 7.02 -2.64
CA SER A 58 12.22 6.68 -4.04
C SER A 58 12.48 5.21 -4.34
N ASN A 59 13.58 4.64 -3.83
CA ASN A 59 13.88 3.22 -3.98
C ASN A 59 12.83 2.33 -3.30
N ALA A 60 12.34 2.75 -2.14
CA ALA A 60 11.27 2.07 -1.43
C ALA A 60 9.93 2.11 -2.21
N MET A 61 9.58 3.26 -2.78
CA MET A 61 8.41 3.38 -3.67
C MET A 61 8.50 2.44 -4.87
N HIS A 62 9.69 2.36 -5.49
CA HIS A 62 9.93 1.45 -6.60
C HIS A 62 9.84 -0.03 -6.16
N GLY A 63 10.39 -0.38 -4.99
CA GLY A 63 10.29 -1.72 -4.41
C GLY A 63 8.84 -2.12 -4.11
N MET A 64 8.01 -1.22 -3.61
CA MET A 64 6.56 -1.46 -3.45
C MET A 64 5.88 -1.73 -4.79
N GLN A 65 6.23 -0.98 -5.85
CA GLN A 65 5.67 -1.20 -7.19
C GLN A 65 6.07 -2.57 -7.77
N GLN A 66 7.26 -3.08 -7.45
CA GLN A 66 7.71 -4.41 -7.89
C GLN A 66 7.06 -5.56 -7.09
N THR A 67 6.73 -5.31 -5.82
CA THR A 67 6.25 -6.33 -4.87
C THR A 67 4.74 -6.26 -4.62
N GLN A 68 4.03 -5.37 -5.31
CA GLN A 68 2.59 -5.23 -5.17
C GLN A 68 1.82 -6.45 -5.68
N PRO A 69 0.61 -6.70 -5.14
CA PRO A 69 -0.29 -7.69 -5.71
C PRO A 69 -0.61 -7.40 -7.18
N ASP A 70 -0.73 -8.45 -8.01
CA ASP A 70 -1.07 -8.31 -9.43
C ASP A 70 -2.40 -7.57 -9.63
N ALA A 71 -3.37 -7.82 -8.75
CA ALA A 71 -4.67 -7.16 -8.74
C ALA A 71 -4.60 -5.63 -8.56
N TRP A 72 -3.45 -5.08 -8.18
CA TRP A 72 -3.25 -3.65 -7.96
C TRP A 72 -2.56 -2.95 -9.14
N LYS A 73 -1.98 -3.69 -10.10
CA LYS A 73 -1.14 -3.12 -11.18
C LYS A 73 -1.87 -2.14 -12.10
N ASN A 74 -3.21 -2.21 -12.12
CA ASN A 74 -4.07 -1.39 -12.97
C ASN A 74 -5.08 -0.53 -12.18
N ARG A 75 -4.86 -0.31 -10.87
CA ARG A 75 -5.78 0.49 -10.03
C ARG A 75 -5.44 1.99 -10.00
#